data_AF-A0A7M3MS41-F1
#
_entry.id   AF-A0A7M3MS41-F1
#
_cell.length_a   1.000
_cell.length_b   1.000
_cell.length_c   1.000
_cell.angle_alpha   90.00
_cell.angle_beta   90.00
_cell.angle_gamma   90.00
#
_symmetry.space_group_name_H-M   'P 1'
#
loop_
_entity.id
_entity.type
_entity.pdbx_description
1 polymer ?
#
loop_
_entity_poly.entity_id
_entity_poly.type
_entity_poly.pdbx_seq_one_letter_code
_entity_poly.pdbx_strand_id
1 'polypeptide(L)'
;GYSVDYVDIPYAERAGRSKFHWWADTRRYLRQVVRMALSYNPLRVFMPVGLLLLAFAAGKLVFDWVTRDFSLSPNTLLLFLAAFQIITTGMLADLVARRARRDRLLPSRRIHHEVVTLEPRARDPRAAEVVGLDARADDRPA
;
A
#
# COMPACT_ATOMS: atom_id res chain seq x y z
N GLY A 1 12.38 11.45 -10.18
CA GLY A 1 12.43 11.65 -8.71
C GLY A 1 12.21 13.12 -8.44
N TYR A 2 11.56 13.47 -7.33
CA TYR A 2 11.40 14.86 -6.93
C TYR A 2 12.61 15.30 -6.11
N SER A 3 13.12 16.51 -6.35
CA SER A 3 14.16 17.13 -5.50
C SER A 3 13.50 17.58 -4.20
N VAL A 4 14.09 17.20 -3.06
CA VAL A 4 13.62 17.57 -1.73
C VAL A 4 14.80 18.19 -0.99
N ASP A 5 14.65 19.46 -0.64
CA ASP A 5 15.62 20.17 0.19
C ASP A 5 15.09 20.30 1.62
N TYR A 6 15.99 20.11 2.58
CA TYR A 6 15.71 20.37 3.98
C TYR A 6 16.01 21.84 4.28
N VAL A 7 15.05 22.53 4.88
CA VAL A 7 15.20 23.90 5.36
C VAL A 7 15.09 23.88 6.87
N ASP A 8 16.09 24.45 7.53
CA ASP A 8 16.11 24.53 8.99
C ASP A 8 15.04 25.48 9.50
N ILE A 9 14.29 25.03 10.52
CA ILE A 9 13.29 25.83 11.21
C ILE A 9 13.68 25.88 12.69
N PRO A 10 13.95 27.07 13.26
CA PRO A 10 14.27 27.19 14.68
C PRO A 10 13.04 26.81 15.53
N TYR A 11 13.22 25.84 16.42
CA TYR A 11 12.15 25.32 17.28
C TYR A 11 12.15 26.05 18.63
N ALA A 12 11.03 26.69 18.97
CA ALA A 12 10.85 27.35 20.26
C ALA A 12 10.33 26.37 21.34
N GLU A 13 10.56 26.70 22.61
CA GLU A 13 10.05 25.92 23.73
C GLU A 13 8.51 25.96 23.78
N ARG A 14 7.88 24.80 24.02
CA ARG A 14 6.42 24.66 24.01
C ARG A 14 5.82 25.13 25.33
N ALA A 15 5.04 26.22 25.30
CA ALA A 15 4.16 26.58 26.41
C ALA A 15 2.87 25.72 26.39
N GLY A 16 2.64 24.91 27.44
CA GLY A 16 1.37 24.19 27.68
C GLY A 16 1.46 22.67 27.82
N ARG A 17 0.32 22.01 28.04
CA ARG A 17 0.24 20.55 28.21
C ARG A 17 0.28 19.81 26.87
N SER A 18 0.91 18.64 26.88
CA SER A 18 1.01 17.81 25.69
C SER A 18 -0.36 17.33 25.20
N LYS A 19 -0.65 17.54 23.92
CA LYS A 19 -1.79 16.94 23.21
C LYS A 19 -1.56 15.46 22.87
N PHE A 20 -0.37 14.94 23.16
CA PHE A 20 -0.01 13.56 22.84
C PHE A 20 -0.54 12.62 23.91
N HIS A 21 -1.44 11.74 23.49
CA HIS A 21 -2.04 10.72 24.34
C HIS A 21 -1.35 9.40 24.06
N TRP A 22 -0.43 8.98 24.94
CA TRP A 22 0.45 7.85 24.69
C TRP A 22 -0.28 6.57 24.23
N TRP A 23 -1.43 6.24 24.78
CA TRP A 23 -2.18 5.04 24.37
C TRP A 23 -3.00 5.22 23.08
N ALA A 24 -3.71 6.34 22.94
CA ALA A 24 -4.60 6.55 21.80
C ALA A 24 -3.81 6.83 20.52
N ASP A 25 -2.78 7.68 20.63
CA ASP A 25 -1.99 8.11 19.49
C ASP A 25 -1.05 7.00 19.04
N THR A 26 -0.40 6.28 19.95
CA THR A 26 0.47 5.14 19.59
C THR A 26 -0.28 4.06 18.83
N ARG A 27 -1.51 3.69 19.22
CA ARG A 27 -2.32 2.71 18.46
C ARG A 27 -2.66 3.21 17.05
N ARG A 28 -2.84 4.53 16.87
CA ARG A 28 -3.10 5.13 15.56
C ARG A 28 -1.84 5.10 14.70
N TYR A 29 -0.68 5.45 15.27
CA TYR A 29 0.62 5.34 14.60
C TYR A 29 0.97 3.89 14.25
N LEU A 30 0.76 2.93 15.16
CA LEU A 30 1.04 1.52 14.92
C LEU A 30 0.22 0.98 13.75
N ARG A 31 -1.10 1.23 13.73
CA ARG A 31 -1.94 0.84 12.59
C ARG A 31 -1.49 1.47 11.29
N GLN A 32 -1.02 2.72 11.34
CA GLN A 32 -0.51 3.42 10.16
C GLN A 32 0.77 2.76 9.62
N VAL A 33 1.72 2.42 10.49
CA VAL A 33 2.95 1.72 10.13
C VAL A 33 2.65 0.34 9.55
N VAL A 34 1.78 -0.44 10.22
CA VAL A 34 1.35 -1.76 9.74
C VAL A 34 0.70 -1.65 8.36
N ARG A 35 -0.17 -0.66 8.14
CA ARG A 35 -0.78 -0.41 6.83
C ARG A 35 0.26 -0.10 5.76
N MET A 36 1.23 0.75 6.07
CA MET A 36 2.32 1.13 5.17
C MET A 36 3.16 -0.11 4.77
N ALA A 37 3.57 -0.91 5.76
CA ALA A 37 4.37 -2.11 5.54
C ALA A 37 3.63 -3.16 4.69
N LEU A 38 2.38 -3.49 5.05
CA LEU A 38 1.57 -4.49 4.36
C LEU A 38 1.16 -4.07 2.94
N SER A 39 0.99 -2.76 2.69
CA SER A 39 0.61 -2.26 1.36
C SER A 39 1.76 -2.30 0.35
N TYR A 40 3.00 -2.15 0.81
CA TYR A 40 4.17 -2.14 -0.05
C TYR A 40 4.73 -3.55 -0.29
N ASN A 41 5.04 -4.28 0.77
CA ASN A 41 5.61 -5.63 0.67
C ASN A 41 5.24 -6.45 1.91
N PRO A 42 4.06 -7.08 1.93
CA PRO A 42 3.60 -7.83 3.08
C PRO A 42 4.48 -9.05 3.36
N LEU A 43 5.12 -9.63 2.34
CA LEU A 43 6.04 -10.77 2.50
C LEU A 43 7.19 -10.44 3.45
N ARG A 44 7.69 -9.20 3.45
CA ARG A 44 8.76 -8.75 4.35
C ARG A 44 8.38 -8.79 5.85
N VAL A 45 7.09 -8.79 6.16
CA VAL A 45 6.58 -8.91 7.54
C VAL A 45 6.32 -10.37 7.91
N PHE A 46 5.67 -11.13 7.02
CA PHE A 46 5.31 -12.53 7.31
C PHE A 46 6.49 -13.50 7.25
N MET A 47 7.49 -13.27 6.38
CA MET A 47 8.66 -14.14 6.27
C MET A 47 9.48 -14.27 7.54
N PRO A 48 9.93 -13.18 8.22
CA PRO A 48 10.71 -13.33 9.45
C PRO A 48 9.90 -14.03 10.55
N VAL A 49 8.60 -13.76 10.66
CA VAL A 49 7.71 -14.43 11.63
C VAL A 49 7.57 -15.92 11.32
N GLY A 50 7.30 -16.27 10.07
CA GLY A 50 7.17 -17.64 9.61
C GLY A 50 8.47 -18.43 9.76
N LEU A 51 9.62 -17.83 9.42
CA LEU A 51 10.94 -18.44 9.58
C LEU A 51 11.31 -18.64 11.06
N LEU A 52 11.00 -17.69 11.93
CA LEU A 52 11.20 -17.86 13.37
C LEU A 52 10.37 -19.03 13.89
N LEU A 53 9.08 -19.09 13.52
CA LEU A 53 8.21 -20.22 13.90
C LEU A 53 8.73 -21.55 13.34
N LEU A 54 9.21 -21.57 12.11
CA LEU A 54 9.81 -22.76 11.49
C LEU A 54 11.07 -23.19 12.25
N ALA A 55 11.92 -22.25 12.64
CA ALA A 55 13.11 -22.52 13.43
C ALA A 55 12.76 -23.06 14.83
N PHE A 56 11.74 -22.50 15.49
CA PHE A 56 11.21 -23.05 16.73
C PHE A 56 10.63 -24.46 16.54
N ALA A 57 9.90 -24.71 15.44
CA ALA A 57 9.36 -26.02 15.10
C ALA A 57 10.47 -27.06 14.88
N ALA A 58 11.52 -26.69 14.14
CA ALA A 58 12.69 -27.52 13.92
C ALA A 58 13.45 -27.81 15.23
N GLY A 59 13.66 -26.79 16.07
CA GLY A 59 14.29 -26.97 17.38
C GLY A 59 13.47 -27.90 18.29
N LYS A 60 12.14 -27.74 18.30
CA LYS A 60 11.25 -28.62 19.06
C LYS A 60 11.26 -30.05 18.52
N LEU A 61 11.32 -30.22 17.21
CA LEU A 61 11.43 -31.54 16.58
C LEU A 61 12.71 -32.25 16.99
N VAL A 62 13.85 -31.56 16.97
CA VAL A 62 15.14 -32.12 17.43
C VAL A 62 15.06 -32.49 18.92
N PHE A 63 14.44 -31.65 19.74
CA PHE A 63 14.25 -31.95 21.17
C PHE A 63 13.38 -33.21 21.40
N ASP A 64 12.24 -33.30 20.73
CA ASP A 64 11.35 -34.46 20.83
C ASP A 64 12.03 -35.73 20.28
N TRP A 65 12.86 -35.59 19.23
CA TRP A 65 13.61 -36.69 18.63
C TRP A 65 14.60 -37.33 19.59
N VAL A 66 15.34 -36.52 20.35
CA VAL A 66 16.34 -36.99 21.32
C VAL A 66 15.71 -37.52 22.61
N THR A 67 14.57 -36.98 23.03
CA THR A 67 13.99 -37.28 24.36
C THR A 67 12.89 -38.34 24.34
N ARG A 68 12.24 -38.60 23.21
CA ARG A 68 11.05 -39.46 23.17
C ARG A 68 11.08 -40.54 22.08
N ASP A 69 12.23 -41.16 21.84
CA ASP A 69 12.35 -42.35 20.99
C ASP A 69 11.58 -42.23 19.65
N PHE A 70 11.79 -41.12 18.93
CA PHE A 70 11.15 -40.80 17.64
C PHE A 70 9.63 -40.59 17.66
N SER A 71 8.98 -40.45 18.82
CA SER A 71 7.55 -40.12 18.86
C SER A 71 7.30 -38.65 18.52
N LEU A 72 6.60 -38.41 17.41
CA LEU A 72 6.16 -37.08 16.99
C LEU A 72 5.04 -36.59 17.90
N SER A 73 5.34 -35.57 18.71
CA SER A 73 4.34 -34.96 19.56
C SER A 73 3.34 -34.14 18.72
N PRO A 74 2.03 -34.22 18.98
CA PRO A 74 1.02 -33.43 18.25
C PRO A 74 1.32 -31.93 18.24
N ASN A 75 1.87 -31.40 19.34
CA ASN A 75 2.25 -29.98 19.46
C ASN A 75 3.33 -29.57 18.44
N THR A 76 4.25 -30.48 18.10
CA THR A 76 5.32 -30.22 17.12
C THR A 76 4.76 -30.15 15.71
N LEU A 77 3.84 -31.07 15.38
CA LEU A 77 3.10 -31.03 14.13
C LEU A 77 2.26 -29.76 14.00
N LEU A 78 1.56 -29.35 15.06
CA LEU A 78 0.79 -28.10 15.10
C LEU A 78 1.68 -26.88 14.88
N LEU A 79 2.88 -26.86 15.47
CA LEU A 79 3.82 -25.76 15.31
C LEU A 79 4.37 -25.67 13.88
N PHE A 80 4.69 -26.82 13.27
CA PHE A 80 5.05 -26.87 11.84
C PHE A 80 3.92 -26.39 10.94
N LEU A 81 2.69 -26.84 11.20
CA LEU A 81 1.52 -26.43 10.43
C LEU A 81 1.26 -24.93 10.57
N ALA A 82 1.38 -24.37 11.78
CA ALA A 82 1.27 -22.94 12.02
C ALA A 82 2.34 -22.14 11.27
N ALA A 83 3.62 -22.57 11.33
CA ALA A 83 4.70 -21.94 10.58
C ALA A 83 4.41 -21.92 9.06
N PHE A 84 4.00 -23.08 8.52
CA PHE A 84 3.63 -23.22 7.11
C PHE A 84 2.44 -22.33 6.72
N GLN A 85 1.40 -22.28 7.56
CA GLN A 85 0.23 -21.42 7.34
C GLN A 85 0.61 -19.94 7.30
N ILE A 86 1.50 -19.48 8.19
CA ILE A 86 1.95 -18.09 8.24
C ILE A 86 2.73 -17.72 6.98
N ILE A 87 3.65 -18.59 6.53
CA ILE A 87 4.42 -18.38 5.29
C ILE A 87 3.47 -18.31 4.09
N THR A 88 2.56 -19.28 3.98
CA THR A 88 1.57 -19.35 2.90
C THR A 88 0.66 -18.12 2.89
N THR A 89 0.18 -17.69 4.06
CA THR A 89 -0.63 -16.48 4.20
C THR A 89 0.14 -15.24 3.78
N GLY A 90 1.43 -15.15 4.12
CA GLY A 90 2.30 -14.07 3.67
C GLY A 90 2.44 -14.03 2.15
N MET A 91 2.61 -15.18 1.51
CA MET A 91 2.67 -15.30 0.05
C MET A 91 1.35 -14.89 -0.62
N LEU A 92 0.21 -15.31 -0.05
CA LEU A 92 -1.11 -14.90 -0.52
C LEU A 92 -1.33 -13.39 -0.36
N ALA A 93 -0.98 -12.83 0.80
CA ALA A 93 -1.07 -11.40 1.04
C ALA A 93 -0.24 -10.60 0.03
N ASP A 94 0.94 -11.09 -0.32
CA ASP A 94 1.84 -10.49 -1.30
C ASP A 94 1.31 -10.59 -2.74
N LEU A 95 0.72 -11.72 -3.10
CA LEU A 95 -0.01 -11.88 -4.37
C LEU A 95 -1.18 -10.88 -4.47
N VAL A 96 -2.00 -10.78 -3.42
CA VAL A 96 -3.14 -9.87 -3.36
C VAL A 96 -2.69 -8.41 -3.43
N ALA A 97 -1.65 -8.03 -2.68
CA ALA A 97 -1.10 -6.68 -2.68
C ALA A 97 -0.55 -6.30 -4.07
N ARG A 98 0.17 -7.21 -4.74
CA ARG A 98 0.61 -7.01 -6.13
C ARG A 98 -0.57 -6.84 -7.08
N ARG A 99 -1.60 -7.70 -6.97
CA ARG A 99 -2.80 -7.64 -7.81
C ARG A 99 -3.50 -6.29 -7.66
N ALA A 100 -3.69 -5.83 -6.42
CA ALA A 100 -4.34 -4.57 -6.10
C ALA A 100 -3.56 -3.35 -6.62
N ARG A 101 -2.21 -3.38 -6.56
CA ARG A 101 -1.37 -2.34 -7.15
C ARG A 101 -1.51 -2.29 -8.67
N ARG A 102 -1.58 -3.44 -9.35
CA ARG A 102 -1.79 -3.50 -10.81
C ARG A 102 -3.08 -2.81 -11.22
N ASP A 103 -4.18 -3.05 -10.50
CA ASP A 103 -5.48 -2.43 -10.82
C ASP A 103 -5.46 -0.91 -10.65
N ARG A 104 -4.72 -0.38 -9.66
CA ARG A 104 -4.57 1.08 -9.47
C ARG A 104 -3.79 1.79 -10.57
N LEU A 105 -2.92 1.08 -11.29
CA LEU A 105 -2.07 1.66 -12.33
C LEU A 105 -2.74 1.65 -13.71
N LEU A 106 -3.88 0.97 -13.88
CA LEU A 106 -4.63 0.87 -15.13
C LEU A 106 -5.95 1.69 -15.23
N PRO A 107 -6.10 2.92 -14.68
CA PRO A 107 -7.21 3.81 -15.06
C PRO A 107 -7.10 4.30 -16.51
N SER A 108 -5.86 4.47 -17.00
CA SER A 108 -5.53 5.10 -18.28
C SER A 108 -6.02 4.34 -19.50
N ARG A 109 -6.21 3.01 -19.43
CA ARG A 109 -6.74 2.24 -20.57
C ARG A 109 -8.23 2.55 -20.83
N ARG A 110 -9.02 2.78 -19.77
CA ARG A 110 -10.41 3.24 -19.92
C ARG A 110 -10.46 4.69 -20.40
N ILE A 111 -9.61 5.56 -19.86
CA ILE A 111 -9.54 6.96 -20.31
C ILE A 111 -9.06 7.06 -21.76
N HIS A 112 -8.12 6.23 -22.24
CA HIS A 112 -7.75 6.24 -23.65
C HIS A 112 -8.91 5.84 -24.56
N HIS A 113 -9.72 4.84 -24.21
CA HIS A 113 -10.91 4.52 -25.01
C HIS A 113 -11.96 5.62 -24.92
N GLU A 114 -12.17 6.21 -23.74
CA GLU A 114 -13.14 7.29 -23.54
C GLU A 114 -12.72 8.59 -24.23
N VAL A 115 -11.47 9.02 -24.10
CA VAL A 115 -10.91 10.23 -24.72
C VAL A 115 -10.79 10.07 -26.23
N VAL A 116 -10.39 8.88 -26.75
CA VAL A 116 -10.41 8.61 -28.20
C VAL A 116 -11.83 8.58 -28.74
N THR A 117 -12.84 8.20 -27.95
CA THR A 117 -14.26 8.33 -28.34
C THR A 117 -14.84 9.74 -28.15
N LEU A 118 -14.21 10.58 -27.32
CA LEU A 118 -14.51 12.00 -27.13
C LEU A 118 -13.73 12.91 -28.09
N GLU A 119 -13.00 12.34 -29.04
CA GLU A 119 -12.54 13.03 -30.24
C GLU A 119 -13.46 12.82 -31.47
N PRO A 120 -14.80 13.00 -31.39
CA PRO A 120 -15.58 13.22 -32.56
C PRO A 120 -15.53 14.72 -32.87
N ARG A 121 -15.06 15.04 -34.07
CA ARG A 121 -15.61 16.17 -34.83
C ARG A 121 -15.19 17.58 -34.38
N ALA A 122 -13.91 17.80 -34.07
CA ALA A 122 -13.29 19.15 -34.06
C ALA A 122 -13.27 19.84 -35.44
N ARG A 123 -13.95 19.26 -36.44
CA ARG A 123 -14.11 19.76 -37.80
C ARG A 123 -15.58 19.73 -38.23
N ASP A 124 -16.52 20.00 -37.31
CA ASP A 124 -17.88 20.39 -37.72
C ASP A 124 -17.92 21.90 -37.97
N PRO A 125 -17.95 22.36 -39.23
CA PRO A 125 -18.10 23.78 -39.53
C PRO A 125 -19.42 24.37 -38.98
N ARG A 126 -20.40 23.54 -38.61
CA ARG A 126 -21.69 24.00 -38.06
C ARG A 126 -21.65 24.39 -36.59
N ALA A 127 -20.65 23.95 -35.82
CA ALA A 127 -20.53 24.32 -34.40
C ALA A 127 -20.09 25.79 -34.22
N ALA A 128 -19.39 26.36 -35.21
CA ALA A 128 -18.97 27.76 -35.21
C ALA A 128 -20.12 28.75 -35.48
N GLU A 129 -21.25 28.29 -36.03
CA GLU A 129 -22.43 29.12 -36.32
C GLU A 129 -23.34 29.27 -35.10
N VAL A 130 -23.36 28.27 -34.20
CA VAL A 130 -24.21 28.27 -32.99
C VAL A 130 -23.56 29.01 -31.82
N VAL A 131 -22.23 28.99 -31.76
CA VAL A 131 -21.44 29.80 -30.83
C VAL A 131 -21.23 31.15 -31.50
N GLY A 132 -22.22 32.03 -31.39
CA GLY A 132 -22.18 33.41 -31.89
C GLY A 132 -21.03 34.21 -31.28
N LEU A 133 -19.81 33.96 -31.75
CA LEU A 133 -18.65 34.79 -31.52
C LEU A 133 -18.81 36.00 -32.44
N ASP A 134 -19.54 36.98 -31.90
CA ASP A 134 -19.70 38.30 -32.45
C ASP A 134 -18.32 38.99 -32.49
N ALA A 135 -17.61 38.82 -33.60
CA ALA A 135 -16.29 39.39 -33.86
C ALA A 135 -16.35 40.91 -34.15
N ARG A 136 -17.26 41.64 -33.50
CA ARG A 136 -17.51 43.08 -33.72
C ARG A 136 -17.45 43.95 -32.47
N ALA A 137 -17.05 43.42 -31.32
CA ALA A 137 -17.04 44.19 -30.07
C ALA A 137 -15.71 44.88 -29.72
N ASP A 138 -14.66 44.75 -30.54
CA ASP A 138 -13.34 45.36 -30.28
C ASP A 138 -12.95 46.40 -31.34
N ASP A 139 -13.83 47.38 -31.54
CA ASP A 139 -13.52 48.65 -32.22
C ASP A 139 -14.14 49.78 -31.38
N ARG A 140 -13.46 50.17 -30.28
CA ARG A 140 -13.69 51.46 -29.61
C ARG A 140 -12.56 52.41 -29.99
N PRO A 141 -12.84 53.51 -30.72
CA PRO A 141 -11.87 54.57 -30.91
C PRO A 141 -11.81 55.54 -29.72
N ALA A 142 -10.59 56.02 -29.50
CA ALA A 142 -10.09 57.16 -28.70
C ALA A 142 -10.01 56.99 -27.18
#